data_AF-A0A7J8PJG2-F1
#
_entry.id   AF-A0A7J8PJG2-F1
#
_cell.length_a   1.000
_cell.length_b   1.000
_cell.length_c   1.000
_cell.angle_alpha   90.00
_cell.angle_beta   90.00
_cell.angle_gamma   90.00
#
_symmetry.space_group_name_H-M   'P 1'
#
loop_
_entity.id
_entity.type
_entity.pdbx_description
1 polymer ?
#
loop_
_entity_poly.entity_id
_entity_poly.type
_entity_poly.pdbx_seq_one_letter_code
_entity_poly.pdbx_strand_id
1 'polypeptide(L)'
;MSKSRVYADVNVLRPKEYWDYESLVVQWGDQDDYEVVRKVGRGKYSEVFEGINVNNNERCIIKILKPVKKKKIKREIKILQNLCGGPNIVKLLDVVRDHHSKTPSLIFEHVNSTDFKVLYPTLTDYDIRYYIYELLK
;
A
#
# COMPACT_ATOMS: atom_id res chain seq x y z
N MET A 1 6.64 17.50 -28.01
CA MET A 1 6.76 16.45 -26.96
C MET A 1 5.74 16.79 -25.88
N SER A 2 4.86 15.87 -25.50
CA SER A 2 3.81 16.15 -24.49
C SER A 2 4.44 16.25 -23.09
N LYS A 3 4.03 17.23 -22.27
CA LYS A 3 4.50 17.46 -20.88
C LYS A 3 3.30 17.71 -19.98
N SER A 4 3.36 17.24 -18.72
CA SER A 4 2.32 17.54 -17.73
C SER A 4 2.18 19.05 -17.52
N ARG A 5 0.95 19.54 -17.38
CA ARG A 5 0.67 20.96 -17.09
C ARG A 5 1.07 21.36 -15.66
N VAL A 6 1.08 20.39 -14.75
CA VAL A 6 1.38 20.57 -13.32
C VAL A 6 2.37 19.50 -12.85
N TYR A 7 3.16 19.83 -11.83
CA TYR A 7 4.15 18.92 -11.20
C TYR A 7 5.20 18.32 -12.14
N ALA A 8 5.40 18.90 -13.32
CA ALA A 8 6.14 18.26 -14.40
C ALA A 8 7.62 18.02 -14.09
N ASP A 9 8.22 18.86 -13.24
CA ASP A 9 9.65 18.81 -12.90
C ASP A 9 9.89 18.42 -11.43
N VAL A 10 8.85 17.99 -10.69
CA VAL A 10 8.97 17.71 -9.24
C VAL A 10 10.05 16.69 -8.93
N ASN A 11 10.14 15.60 -9.70
CA ASN A 11 11.19 14.59 -9.48
C ASN A 11 12.59 15.07 -9.89
N VAL A 12 12.69 16.02 -10.83
CA VAL A 12 13.98 16.62 -11.24
C VAL A 12 14.54 17.48 -10.11
N LEU A 13 13.65 18.17 -9.39
CA LEU A 13 14.02 19.03 -8.26
C LEU A 13 14.26 18.25 -6.95
N ARG A 14 13.98 16.94 -6.92
CA ARG A 14 14.18 16.07 -5.76
C ARG A 14 15.52 15.32 -5.85
N PRO A 15 16.12 14.95 -4.71
CA PRO A 15 17.28 14.07 -4.68
C PRO A 15 17.05 12.79 -5.49
N LYS A 16 18.09 12.25 -6.12
CA LYS A 16 17.99 11.02 -6.94
C LYS A 16 17.33 9.86 -6.19
N GLU A 17 17.67 9.69 -4.92
CA GLU A 17 17.12 8.69 -4.00
C GLU A 17 15.60 8.77 -3.80
N TYR A 18 14.96 9.90 -4.13
CA TYR A 18 13.50 10.04 -4.05
C TYR A 18 12.78 9.19 -5.10
N TRP A 19 13.30 9.17 -6.33
CA TRP A 19 12.65 8.53 -7.47
C TRP A 19 13.40 7.30 -8.02
N ASP A 20 14.69 7.15 -7.71
CA ASP A 20 15.49 5.99 -8.08
C ASP A 20 15.21 4.78 -7.17
N TYR A 21 14.02 4.20 -7.33
CA TYR A 21 13.59 3.05 -6.54
C TYR A 21 14.41 1.78 -6.80
N GLU A 22 15.25 1.72 -7.84
CA GLU A 22 16.07 0.54 -8.11
C GLU A 22 17.22 0.41 -7.11
N SER A 23 17.76 1.54 -6.66
CA SER A 23 18.80 1.61 -5.63
C SER A 23 18.27 1.49 -4.20
N LEU A 24 16.94 1.47 -3.98
CA LEU A 24 16.34 1.28 -2.66
C LEU A 24 16.87 0.00 -1.98
N VAL A 25 17.37 0.16 -0.76
CA VAL A 25 17.69 -0.94 0.17
C VAL A 25 16.50 -1.09 1.12
N VAL A 26 15.82 -2.24 1.03
CA VAL A 26 14.65 -2.54 1.87
C VAL A 26 15.14 -3.09 3.21
N GLN A 27 14.74 -2.42 4.29
CA GLN A 27 14.84 -2.97 5.64
C GLN A 27 13.65 -3.91 5.84
N TRP A 28 13.93 -5.17 6.21
CA TRP A 28 12.90 -6.18 6.37
C TRP A 28 12.59 -6.35 7.85
N GLY A 29 11.31 -6.19 8.22
CA GLY A 29 10.79 -6.58 9.53
C GLY A 29 10.63 -8.09 9.64
N ASP A 30 10.25 -8.55 10.83
CA ASP A 30 9.97 -9.96 11.09
C ASP A 30 8.54 -10.30 10.67
N GLN A 31 8.36 -11.36 9.90
CA GLN A 31 7.03 -11.79 9.47
C GLN A 31 6.26 -12.44 10.63
N ASP A 32 6.97 -13.03 11.59
CA ASP A 32 6.36 -13.73 12.72
C ASP A 32 5.68 -12.76 13.71
N ASP A 33 5.91 -11.45 13.56
CA ASP A 33 5.17 -10.39 14.25
C ASP A 33 3.70 -10.29 13.79
N TYR A 34 3.31 -10.97 12.71
CA TYR A 34 1.99 -10.82 12.10
C TYR A 34 1.30 -12.16 11.83
N GLU A 35 0.13 -12.36 12.43
CA GLU A 35 -0.69 -13.54 12.21
C GLU A 35 -1.83 -13.27 11.22
N VAL A 36 -2.05 -14.21 10.30
CA VAL A 36 -3.17 -14.16 9.35
C VAL A 36 -4.45 -14.60 10.04
N VAL A 37 -5.48 -13.75 10.00
CA VAL A 37 -6.82 -14.08 10.51
C VAL A 37 -7.69 -14.65 9.39
N ARG A 38 -7.84 -13.92 8.29
CA ARG A 38 -8.67 -14.35 7.17
C ARG A 38 -8.26 -13.68 5.87
N LYS A 39 -8.58 -14.34 4.76
CA LYS A 39 -8.41 -13.75 3.43
C LYS A 39 -9.50 -12.70 3.16
N VAL A 40 -9.09 -11.53 2.68
CA VAL A 40 -10.01 -10.42 2.36
C VAL A 40 -9.99 -10.06 0.87
N GLY A 41 -8.95 -10.46 0.14
CA GLY A 41 -8.87 -10.14 -1.29
C GLY A 41 -7.86 -10.97 -2.06
N ARG A 42 -8.02 -10.97 -3.39
CA ARG A 42 -7.09 -11.61 -4.32
C ARG A 42 -6.96 -10.74 -5.57
N GLY A 43 -5.73 -10.51 -5.99
CA GLY A 43 -5.40 -9.80 -7.22
C GLY A 43 -4.48 -10.61 -8.13
N LYS A 44 -4.16 -10.04 -9.29
CA LYS A 44 -3.16 -10.60 -10.21
C LYS A 44 -1.78 -10.70 -9.58
N TYR A 45 -1.40 -9.72 -8.75
CA TYR A 45 -0.03 -9.57 -8.21
C TYR A 45 0.09 -9.83 -6.72
N SER A 46 -1.03 -10.02 -6.00
CA SER A 46 -0.99 -10.21 -4.55
C SER A 46 -2.19 -11.02 -4.05
N GLU A 47 -2.07 -11.49 -2.82
CA GLU A 47 -3.16 -11.98 -1.98
C GLU A 47 -3.21 -11.12 -0.73
N VAL A 48 -4.41 -10.80 -0.26
CA VAL A 48 -4.61 -9.82 0.81
C VAL A 48 -5.39 -10.48 1.94
N PHE A 49 -4.88 -10.31 3.15
CA PHE A 49 -5.41 -10.91 4.37
C PHE A 49 -5.61 -9.83 5.43
N GLU A 50 -6.65 -9.99 6.23
CA GLU A 50 -6.72 -9.35 7.55
C GLU A 50 -5.80 -10.14 8.49
N GLY A 51 -5.04 -9.42 9.30
CA GLY A 51 -4.14 -9.99 10.28
C GLY A 51 -4.11 -9.19 11.57
N ILE A 52 -3.32 -9.67 12.53
CA ILE A 52 -3.09 -9.03 13.82
C ILE A 52 -1.57 -8.93 14.03
N ASN A 53 -1.10 -7.78 14.47
CA ASN A 53 0.26 -7.64 14.99
C ASN A 53 0.29 -8.19 16.42
N VAL A 54 1.05 -9.25 16.66
CA VAL A 54 1.05 -9.98 17.95
C VAL A 54 1.73 -9.19 19.07
N ASN A 55 2.56 -8.20 18.73
CA ASN A 55 3.26 -7.39 19.73
C ASN A 55 2.35 -6.35 20.41
N ASN A 56 1.30 -5.90 19.71
CA ASN A 56 0.42 -4.84 20.22
C ASN A 56 -1.09 -5.15 20.08
N ASN A 57 -1.46 -6.30 19.52
CA ASN A 57 -2.83 -6.73 19.24
C ASN A 57 -3.62 -5.81 18.29
N GLU A 58 -2.95 -4.98 17.50
CA GLU A 58 -3.61 -4.13 16.51
C GLU A 58 -3.91 -4.90 15.22
N ARG A 59 -5.07 -4.63 14.62
CA ARG A 59 -5.43 -5.20 13.32
C ARG A 59 -4.63 -4.54 12.21
N CYS A 60 -4.23 -5.35 11.24
CA CYS A 60 -3.52 -4.90 10.05
C CYS A 60 -4.03 -5.60 8.78
N ILE A 61 -3.56 -5.12 7.64
CA ILE A 61 -3.72 -5.80 6.36
C ILE A 61 -2.37 -6.33 5.91
N ILE A 62 -2.31 -7.64 5.66
CA ILE A 62 -1.14 -8.35 5.16
C ILE A 62 -1.32 -8.58 3.67
N LYS A 63 -0.54 -7.87 2.84
CA LYS A 63 -0.53 -8.04 1.39
C LYS A 63 0.68 -8.87 0.97
N ILE A 64 0.46 -10.16 0.76
CA ILE A 64 1.48 -11.08 0.29
C ILE A 64 1.68 -10.88 -1.22
N LEU A 65 2.89 -10.55 -1.64
CA LEU A 65 3.20 -10.29 -3.05
C LEU A 65 3.51 -11.61 -3.76
N LYS A 66 2.80 -11.86 -4.88
CA LYS A 66 3.09 -13.01 -5.74
C LYS A 66 4.45 -12.83 -6.42
N PRO A 67 5.08 -13.91 -6.93
CA PRO A 67 6.35 -13.83 -7.63
C PRO A 67 6.32 -12.81 -8.79
N VAL A 68 7.03 -11.70 -8.62
CA VAL A 68 7.18 -10.62 -9.60
C VAL A 68 8.61 -10.09 -9.60
N LYS A 69 8.99 -9.32 -10.63
CA LYS A 69 10.31 -8.68 -10.70
C LYS A 69 10.56 -7.82 -9.46
N LYS A 70 11.73 -7.97 -8.81
CA LYS A 70 12.15 -7.15 -7.65
C LYS A 70 12.01 -5.64 -7.89
N LYS A 71 12.27 -5.18 -9.12
CA LYS A 71 12.07 -3.79 -9.55
C LYS A 71 10.64 -3.28 -9.30
N LYS A 72 9.62 -4.11 -9.47
CA LYS A 72 8.22 -3.75 -9.19
C LYS A 72 7.95 -3.61 -7.69
N ILE A 73 8.51 -4.52 -6.89
CA ILE A 73 8.37 -4.53 -5.43
C ILE A 73 9.02 -3.28 -4.83
N LYS A 74 10.29 -3.00 -5.19
CA LYS A 74 10.98 -1.80 -4.73
C LYS A 74 10.25 -0.51 -5.14
N ARG A 75 9.69 -0.47 -6.35
CA ARG A 75 8.90 0.68 -6.82
C ARG A 75 7.67 0.93 -5.96
N GLU A 76 6.93 -0.12 -5.62
CA GLU A 76 5.74 -0.02 -4.77
C GLU A 76 6.09 0.45 -3.36
N ILE A 77 7.10 -0.17 -2.73
CA ILE A 77 7.59 0.24 -1.40
C ILE A 77 8.03 1.71 -1.43
N LYS A 78 8.84 2.11 -2.42
CA LYS A 78 9.37 3.48 -2.48
C LYS A 78 8.27 4.52 -2.62
N ILE A 79 7.28 4.26 -3.47
CA ILE A 79 6.13 5.17 -3.64
C ILE A 79 5.34 5.27 -2.33
N LEU A 80 5.05 4.13 -1.67
CA LEU A 80 4.32 4.13 -0.40
C LEU A 80 5.08 4.86 0.72
N GLN A 81 6.40 4.67 0.81
CA GLN A 81 7.25 5.41 1.76
C GLN A 81 7.22 6.93 1.49
N ASN A 82 7.28 7.35 0.22
CA ASN A 82 7.25 8.76 -0.14
C ASN A 82 5.88 9.41 0.12
N LEU A 83 4.78 8.64 0.02
CA LEU A 83 3.41 9.14 0.18
C LEU A 83 2.84 8.95 1.59
N CYS A 84 3.55 8.25 2.48
CA CYS A 84 3.09 7.98 3.84
C CYS A 84 2.85 9.29 4.61
N GLY A 85 1.72 9.38 5.30
CA GLY A 85 1.26 10.60 5.97
C GLY A 85 0.51 11.58 5.06
N GLY A 86 0.42 11.30 3.75
CA GLY A 86 -0.42 12.04 2.82
C GLY A 86 -1.92 11.85 3.12
N PRO A 87 -2.76 12.84 2.78
CA PRO A 87 -4.20 12.76 3.01
C PRO A 87 -4.78 11.56 2.28
N ASN A 88 -5.59 10.75 2.98
CA ASN A 88 -6.31 9.61 2.43
C ASN A 88 -5.43 8.55 1.70
N ILE A 89 -4.12 8.55 1.93
CA ILE A 89 -3.20 7.52 1.46
C ILE A 89 -3.06 6.44 2.54
N VAL A 90 -3.24 5.18 2.14
CA VAL A 90 -3.04 4.02 3.02
C VAL A 90 -1.63 3.99 3.58
N LYS A 91 -1.52 3.86 4.90
CA LYS A 91 -0.24 3.80 5.60
C LYS A 91 0.40 2.43 5.44
N LEU A 92 1.61 2.42 4.89
CA LEU A 92 2.52 1.28 4.97
C LEU A 92 3.16 1.29 6.35
N LEU A 93 2.83 0.29 7.17
CA LEU A 93 3.32 0.15 8.54
C LEU A 93 4.67 -0.58 8.56
N ASP A 94 4.81 -1.61 7.74
CA ASP A 94 6.00 -2.47 7.73
C ASP A 94 6.16 -3.21 6.39
N VAL A 95 7.37 -3.71 6.14
CA VAL A 95 7.74 -4.54 4.99
C VAL A 95 8.47 -5.77 5.52
N VAL A 96 7.80 -6.92 5.44
CA VAL A 96 8.32 -8.18 5.99
C VAL A 96 8.60 -9.19 4.90
N ARG A 97 9.36 -10.24 5.23
CA ARG A 97 9.69 -11.30 4.30
C ARG A 97 9.80 -12.64 5.01
N ASP A 98 9.10 -13.61 4.46
CA ASP A 98 9.16 -14.98 4.94
C ASP A 98 10.60 -15.54 4.90
N HIS A 99 11.05 -16.10 6.03
CA HIS A 99 12.43 -16.57 6.16
C HIS A 99 12.75 -17.75 5.23
N HIS A 100 11.78 -18.60 4.88
CA HIS A 100 12.01 -19.79 4.05
C HIS A 100 11.80 -19.50 2.57
N SER A 101 10.57 -19.16 2.17
CA SER A 101 10.15 -18.90 0.80
C SER A 101 10.70 -17.59 0.26
N LYS A 102 11.19 -16.70 1.13
CA LYS A 102 11.67 -15.36 0.76
C LYS A 102 10.58 -14.48 0.13
N THR A 103 9.31 -14.83 0.32
CA THR A 103 8.15 -14.10 -0.19
C THR A 103 7.97 -12.80 0.60
N PRO A 104 7.94 -11.64 -0.07
CA PRO A 104 7.74 -10.36 0.60
C PRO A 104 6.25 -10.07 0.83
N SER A 105 5.96 -9.45 1.97
CA SER A 105 4.63 -8.97 2.34
C SER A 105 4.70 -7.51 2.76
N LEU A 106 3.66 -6.75 2.41
CA LEU A 106 3.49 -5.35 2.83
C LEU A 106 2.41 -5.29 3.89
N ILE A 107 2.70 -4.65 5.01
CA ILE A 107 1.79 -4.50 6.14
C ILE A 107 1.18 -3.11 6.11
N PHE A 108 -0.15 -3.03 6.15
CA PHE A 108 -0.89 -1.77 6.10
C PHE A 108 -1.81 -1.60 7.31
N GLU A 109 -2.22 -0.36 7.54
CA GLU A 109 -3.31 -0.07 8.47
C GLU A 109 -4.58 -0.83 8.09
N HIS A 110 -5.33 -1.26 9.10
CA HIS A 110 -6.63 -1.88 8.87
C HIS A 110 -7.69 -0.81 8.56
N VAL A 111 -8.33 -0.94 7.39
CA VAL A 111 -9.49 -0.14 7.00
C VAL A 111 -10.73 -1.03 7.01
N ASN A 112 -11.72 -0.66 7.83
CA ASN A 112 -13.03 -1.31 7.83
C ASN A 112 -13.80 -0.89 6.57
N SER A 113 -13.57 -1.62 5.48
CA SER A 113 -14.15 -1.31 4.17
C SER A 113 -15.48 -2.04 3.94
N THR A 114 -16.43 -1.32 3.34
CA THR A 114 -17.62 -1.93 2.74
C THR A 114 -17.35 -2.12 1.25
N ASP A 115 -17.70 -3.29 0.70
CA ASP A 115 -17.51 -3.56 -0.73
C ASP A 115 -18.24 -2.51 -1.58
N PHE A 116 -17.56 -1.94 -2.58
CA PHE A 116 -18.08 -0.84 -3.37
C PHE A 116 -19.37 -1.21 -4.14
N LYS A 117 -19.59 -2.49 -4.47
CA LYS A 117 -20.82 -2.93 -5.13
C LYS A 117 -22.02 -2.88 -4.19
N VAL A 118 -21.77 -2.95 -2.89
CA VAL A 118 -22.78 -2.80 -1.84
C VAL A 118 -22.93 -1.32 -1.47
N LEU A 119 -21.81 -0.60 -1.33
CA LEU A 119 -21.80 0.80 -0.88
C LEU A 119 -22.33 1.76 -1.95
N TYR A 120 -21.87 1.66 -3.20
CA TYR A 120 -22.17 2.69 -4.22
C TYR A 120 -23.67 2.87 -4.51
N PRO A 121 -24.50 1.81 -4.57
CA PRO A 121 -25.94 1.97 -4.76
C PRO A 121 -26.66 2.66 -3.60
N THR A 122 -26.05 2.73 -2.40
CA THR A 122 -26.65 3.34 -1.22
C THR A 122 -26.23 4.80 -1.02
N LEU A 123 -25.29 5.31 -1.82
CA LEU A 123 -24.76 6.66 -1.67
C LEU A 123 -25.78 7.70 -2.15
N THR A 124 -25.97 8.75 -1.35
CA THR A 124 -26.69 9.95 -1.81
C THR A 124 -25.83 10.79 -2.74
N ASP A 125 -26.43 11.76 -3.44
CA ASP A 125 -25.67 12.75 -4.23
C ASP A 125 -24.58 13.44 -3.39
N TYR A 126 -24.89 13.77 -2.14
CA TYR A 126 -23.93 14.41 -1.25
C TYR A 126 -22.77 13.47 -0.87
N ASP A 127 -23.06 12.21 -0.56
CA ASP A 127 -22.02 11.23 -0.22
C ASP A 127 -21.07 10.99 -1.40
N ILE A 128 -21.60 10.94 -2.63
CA ILE A 128 -20.78 10.81 -3.83
C ILE A 128 -19.83 12.01 -3.94
N ARG A 129 -20.33 13.24 -3.83
CA ARG A 129 -19.49 14.45 -3.89
C ARG A 129 -18.43 14.44 -2.80
N TYR A 130 -18.81 14.03 -1.59
CA TYR A 130 -17.92 13.93 -0.45
C TYR A 130 -16.78 12.93 -0.71
N TYR A 131 -17.10 11.68 -1.05
CA TYR A 131 -16.06 10.66 -1.26
C TYR A 131 -15.18 10.94 -2.48
N ILE A 132 -15.73 11.55 -3.53
CA ILE A 132 -14.92 12.01 -4.67
C ILE A 132 -13.99 13.15 -4.25
N TYR A 133 -14.45 14.08 -3.42
CA TYR A 133 -13.59 15.14 -2.88
C TYR A 133 -12.48 14.58 -1.98
N GLU A 134 -12.79 13.61 -1.11
CA GLU A 134 -11.77 12.92 -0.30
C GLU A 134 -10.75 12.17 -1.18
N LEU A 135 -11.18 11.56 -2.28
CA LEU A 135 -10.28 10.87 -3.23
C LEU A 135 -9.38 11.84 -4.01
N LEU A 136 -9.80 13.10 -4.20
CA LEU A 136 -9.04 14.11 -4.94
C LEU A 136 -7.97 14.83 -4.09
N LYS A 137 -8.03 14.69 -2.76
CA LYS A 137 -7.01 15.21 -1.84
C LYS A 137 -5.72 14.40 -1.93
#